data_AF-A0A1Z8AL70-F1
#
_entry.id   AF-A0A1Z8AL70-F1
#
_cell.length_a   1.000
_cell.length_b   1.000
_cell.length_c   1.000
_cell.angle_alpha   90.00
_cell.angle_beta   90.00
_cell.angle_gamma   90.00
#
_symmetry.space_group_name_H-M   'P 1'
#
loop_
_entity.id
_entity.type
_entity.pdbx_description
1 polymer ?
#
loop_
_entity_poly.entity_id
_entity_poly.type
_entity_poly.pdbx_seq_one_letter_code
_entity_poly.pdbx_strand_id
1 'polypeptide(L)'
;MKTWIFTLALLLTGLNYATSQSLSFDGLWEGTLERENGESLFVRIYIEENNVYMTTRDEDGDLVKDYSKQVMMSKGYKGQLNAFWMDSGGVWTETQFYSLSRKSDSVLSVFFTRHVSNKEGSGYTDWGYTATGNMTKQ
;
A
#
# COMPACT_ATOMS: atom_id res chain seq x y z
N MET A 1 27.15 48.55 -3.95
CA MET A 1 27.14 47.49 -2.92
C MET A 1 25.77 46.86 -2.63
N LYS A 2 24.66 47.19 -3.34
CA LYS A 2 23.31 46.65 -3.03
C LYS A 2 22.85 45.47 -3.91
N THR A 3 23.45 45.24 -5.06
CA THR A 3 23.06 44.19 -6.03
C THR A 3 23.55 42.78 -5.66
N TRP A 4 24.63 42.67 -4.89
CA TRP A 4 25.21 41.38 -4.50
C TRP A 4 24.40 40.66 -3.40
N ILE A 5 23.71 41.40 -2.53
CA ILE A 5 22.92 40.84 -1.43
C ILE A 5 21.69 40.09 -1.96
N PHE A 6 21.03 40.62 -3.00
CA PHE A 6 19.87 39.96 -3.61
C PHE A 6 20.23 38.67 -4.35
N THR A 7 21.43 38.60 -4.94
CA THR A 7 21.89 37.40 -5.67
C THR A 7 22.22 36.27 -4.70
N LEU A 8 22.78 36.58 -3.53
CA LEU A 8 23.08 35.60 -2.48
C LEU A 8 21.80 35.05 -1.81
N ALA A 9 20.79 35.90 -1.61
CA ALA A 9 19.49 35.49 -1.08
C ALA A 9 18.74 34.52 -2.02
N LEU A 10 18.83 34.72 -3.34
CA LEU A 10 18.23 33.80 -4.33
C LEU A 10 18.94 32.44 -4.40
N LEU A 11 20.27 32.40 -4.21
CA LEU A 11 21.04 31.16 -4.17
C LEU A 11 20.74 30.33 -2.91
N LEU A 12 20.50 30.98 -1.77
CA LEU A 12 20.17 30.32 -0.50
C LEU A 12 18.74 29.76 -0.45
N THR A 13 17.79 30.36 -1.18
CA THR A 13 16.42 29.80 -1.28
C THR A 13 16.33 28.65 -2.28
N GLY A 14 17.20 28.59 -3.30
CA GLY A 14 17.25 27.49 -4.27
C GLY A 14 17.79 26.18 -3.71
N LEU A 15 18.69 26.22 -2.72
CA LEU A 15 19.32 25.02 -2.14
C LEU A 15 18.39 24.22 -1.21
N ASN A 16 17.31 24.81 -0.70
CA ASN A 16 16.37 24.13 0.20
C ASN A 16 15.32 23.26 -0.53
N TYR A 17 15.20 23.37 -1.85
CA TYR A 17 14.28 22.53 -2.64
C TYR A 17 14.92 21.21 -3.13
N ALA A 18 16.23 21.04 -2.98
CA ALA A 18 16.96 19.93 -3.59
C ALA A 18 16.94 18.61 -2.79
N THR A 19 16.26 18.54 -1.63
CA THR A 19 16.32 17.35 -0.75
C THR A 19 14.98 16.65 -0.53
N SER A 20 13.91 17.05 -1.20
CA SER A 20 12.68 16.27 -1.24
C SER A 20 12.74 15.26 -2.39
N GLN A 21 13.66 14.28 -2.32
CA GLN A 21 13.42 13.05 -3.08
C GLN A 21 12.14 12.44 -2.51
N SER A 22 11.06 12.49 -3.28
CA SER A 22 9.80 11.88 -2.88
C SER A 22 10.09 10.41 -2.63
N LEU A 23 9.82 9.96 -1.40
CA LEU A 23 10.01 8.59 -0.97
C LEU A 23 9.10 7.69 -1.81
N SER A 24 9.66 7.06 -2.85
CA SER A 24 8.91 6.24 -3.80
C SER A 24 8.73 4.82 -3.27
N PHE A 25 7.49 4.38 -3.14
CA PHE A 25 7.13 3.01 -2.79
C PHE A 25 7.15 2.06 -3.99
N ASP A 26 7.52 2.54 -5.18
CA ASP A 26 7.30 1.82 -6.43
C ASP A 26 8.07 0.50 -6.47
N GLY A 27 7.43 -0.55 -6.99
CA GLY A 27 8.01 -1.88 -7.18
C GLY A 27 7.11 -3.02 -6.69
N LEU A 28 7.62 -4.24 -6.86
CA LEU A 28 7.00 -5.47 -6.37
C LEU A 28 7.45 -5.71 -4.92
N TRP A 29 6.48 -5.97 -4.05
CA TRP A 29 6.71 -6.24 -2.64
C TRP A 29 6.08 -7.57 -2.26
N GLU A 30 6.82 -8.36 -1.48
CA GLU A 30 6.40 -9.69 -1.05
C GLU A 30 6.74 -9.93 0.42
N GLY A 31 5.86 -10.61 1.14
CA GLY A 31 6.12 -11.00 2.51
C GLY A 31 5.02 -11.85 3.11
N THR A 32 5.32 -12.40 4.28
CA THR A 32 4.38 -13.16 5.10
C THR A 32 3.98 -12.32 6.31
N LEU A 33 2.67 -12.21 6.54
CA LEU A 33 2.08 -11.53 7.67
C LEU A 33 1.57 -12.55 8.68
N GLU A 34 1.77 -12.28 9.97
CA GLU A 34 1.27 -13.12 11.06
C GLU A 34 -0.06 -12.56 11.57
N ARG A 35 -1.05 -13.44 11.73
CA ARG A 35 -2.35 -13.15 12.33
C ARG A 35 -2.28 -13.35 13.85
N GLU A 36 -3.25 -12.77 14.56
CA GLU A 36 -3.35 -12.91 16.02
C GLU A 36 -3.53 -14.36 16.50
N ASN A 37 -4.09 -15.23 15.66
CA ASN A 37 -4.27 -16.66 15.94
C ASN A 37 -3.01 -17.51 15.62
N GLY A 38 -1.91 -16.90 15.19
CA GLY A 38 -0.67 -17.58 14.83
C GLY A 38 -0.66 -18.18 13.42
N GLU A 39 -1.72 -17.99 12.62
CA GLU A 39 -1.72 -18.34 11.21
C GLU A 39 -1.02 -17.26 10.37
N SER A 40 -0.41 -17.67 9.27
CA SER A 40 0.33 -16.76 8.39
C SER A 40 -0.40 -16.51 7.06
N LEU A 41 -0.23 -15.32 6.51
CA LEU A 41 -0.81 -14.85 5.24
C LEU A 41 0.31 -14.35 4.33
N PHE A 42 0.50 -14.99 3.17
CA PHE A 42 1.38 -14.45 2.14
C PHE A 42 0.70 -13.30 1.39
N VAL A 43 1.44 -12.20 1.19
CA VAL A 43 0.99 -11.01 0.48
C VAL A 43 2.00 -10.66 -0.60
N ARG A 44 1.49 -10.38 -1.80
CA ARG A 44 2.25 -9.81 -2.93
C ARG A 44 1.47 -8.64 -3.51
N ILE A 45 2.10 -7.47 -3.52
CA ILE A 45 1.52 -6.24 -4.09
C ILE A 45 2.53 -5.55 -5.00
N TYR A 46 2.01 -4.91 -6.04
CA TYR A 46 2.79 -4.02 -6.90
C TYR A 46 2.38 -2.58 -6.64
N ILE A 47 3.35 -1.68 -6.54
CA ILE A 47 3.12 -0.27 -6.25
C ILE A 47 3.67 0.58 -7.39
N GLU A 48 2.89 1.55 -7.87
CA GLU A 48 3.28 2.47 -8.93
C GLU A 48 2.61 3.82 -8.72
N GLU A 49 3.41 4.87 -8.51
CA GLU A 49 2.94 6.24 -8.26
C GLU A 49 1.99 6.31 -7.03
N ASN A 50 2.29 5.53 -5.99
CA ASN A 50 1.45 5.30 -4.81
C ASN A 50 0.10 4.60 -5.09
N ASN A 51 -0.12 4.08 -6.29
CA ASN A 51 -1.21 3.15 -6.58
C ASN A 51 -0.78 1.74 -6.18
N VAL A 52 -1.60 1.06 -5.38
CA VAL A 52 -1.32 -0.30 -4.92
C VAL A 52 -2.21 -1.27 -5.67
N TYR A 53 -1.60 -2.28 -6.26
CA TYR A 53 -2.26 -3.33 -7.02
C TYR A 53 -1.97 -4.68 -6.40
N MET A 54 -2.99 -5.53 -6.32
CA MET A 54 -2.76 -6.96 -6.16
C MET A 54 -2.12 -7.51 -7.45
N THR A 55 -1.52 -8.67 -7.34
CA THR A 55 -0.92 -9.35 -8.49
C THR A 55 -1.64 -10.68 -8.74
N THR A 56 -1.74 -11.06 -10.01
CA THR A 56 -2.25 -12.34 -10.45
C THR A 56 -1.32 -12.92 -11.51
N ARG A 57 -1.63 -14.10 -12.04
CA ARG A 57 -0.96 -14.66 -13.21
C ARG A 57 -1.88 -14.61 -14.41
N ASP A 58 -1.33 -14.27 -15.58
CA ASP A 58 -2.03 -14.39 -16.86
C ASP A 58 -2.02 -15.83 -17.39
N GLU A 59 -2.49 -16.02 -18.63
CA GLU A 59 -2.58 -17.33 -19.29
C GLU A 59 -1.21 -17.97 -19.52
N ASP A 60 -0.16 -17.16 -19.69
CA ASP A 60 1.22 -17.60 -19.90
C ASP A 60 1.96 -17.84 -18.56
N GLY A 61 1.33 -17.48 -17.44
CA GLY A 61 1.86 -17.64 -16.10
C GLY A 61 2.69 -16.45 -15.61
N ASP A 62 2.74 -15.34 -16.36
CA ASP A 62 3.48 -14.15 -16.00
C ASP A 62 2.75 -13.35 -14.92
N LEU A 63 3.51 -12.69 -14.03
CA LEU A 63 2.93 -11.86 -12.99
C LEU A 63 2.43 -10.54 -13.57
N VAL A 64 1.13 -10.30 -13.43
CA VAL A 64 0.46 -9.10 -13.91
C VAL A 64 -0.32 -8.41 -12.79
N LYS A 65 -0.60 -7.12 -12.96
CA LYS A 65 -1.48 -6.34 -12.06
C LYS A 65 -2.89 -6.93 -12.13
N ASP A 66 -3.49 -7.21 -10.97
CA ASP A 66 -4.88 -7.66 -10.90
C ASP A 66 -5.82 -6.45 -10.88
N TYR A 67 -6.36 -6.11 -12.05
CA TYR A 67 -7.33 -5.04 -12.24
C TYR A 67 -8.78 -5.46 -11.94
N SER A 68 -9.03 -6.74 -11.64
CA SER A 68 -10.37 -7.22 -11.28
C SER A 68 -10.77 -6.78 -9.87
N LYS A 69 -9.78 -6.52 -9.00
CA LYS A 69 -10.01 -6.00 -7.66
C LYS A 69 -10.28 -4.50 -7.74
N GLN A 70 -11.43 -4.09 -7.21
CA GLN A 70 -11.79 -2.67 -7.13
C GLN A 70 -10.95 -1.97 -6.06
N VAL A 71 -9.73 -1.57 -6.42
CA VAL A 71 -8.92 -0.67 -5.59
C VAL A 71 -9.63 0.67 -5.55
N MET A 72 -10.23 0.99 -4.41
CA MET A 72 -11.03 2.20 -4.25
C MET A 72 -10.17 3.41 -3.92
N MET A 73 -9.07 3.21 -3.18
CA MET A 73 -8.17 4.29 -2.84
C MET A 73 -6.81 3.76 -2.42
N SER A 74 -5.76 4.45 -2.87
CA SER A 74 -4.46 4.42 -2.23
C SER A 74 -3.96 5.85 -2.05
N LYS A 75 -3.28 6.09 -0.92
CA LYS A 75 -2.73 7.41 -0.62
C LYS A 75 -1.46 7.31 0.20
N GLY A 76 -0.39 7.85 -0.36
CA GLY A 76 0.90 8.01 0.31
C GLY A 76 1.00 9.34 1.03
N TYR A 77 1.58 9.34 2.23
CA TYR A 77 1.99 10.55 2.93
C TYR A 77 3.27 10.28 3.73
N LYS A 78 4.37 10.91 3.30
CA LYS A 78 5.71 10.70 3.87
C LYS A 78 6.09 9.21 3.87
N GLY A 79 6.45 8.65 5.02
CA GLY A 79 6.85 7.25 5.17
C GLY A 79 5.71 6.23 5.21
N GLN A 80 4.46 6.65 4.93
CA GLN A 80 3.29 5.77 4.97
C GLN A 80 2.56 5.74 3.63
N LEU A 81 2.02 4.57 3.29
CA LEU A 81 1.14 4.36 2.16
C LEU A 81 -0.01 3.46 2.61
N ASN A 82 -1.24 3.95 2.45
CA ASN A 82 -2.43 3.15 2.75
C ASN A 82 -3.11 2.75 1.45
N ALA A 83 -3.65 1.54 1.42
CA ALA A 83 -4.42 1.01 0.30
C ALA A 83 -5.66 0.28 0.81
N PHE A 84 -6.74 0.39 0.03
CA PHE A 84 -8.05 -0.10 0.39
C PHE A 84 -8.77 -0.60 -0.85
N TRP A 85 -9.37 -1.78 -0.74
CA TRP A 85 -10.30 -2.31 -1.73
C TRP A 85 -11.46 -3.02 -1.06
N MET A 86 -12.56 -3.10 -1.80
CA MET A 86 -13.64 -4.02 -1.47
C MET A 86 -13.83 -4.98 -2.62
N ASP A 87 -14.11 -6.22 -2.25
CA ASP A 87 -14.57 -7.27 -3.14
C ASP A 87 -16.02 -7.60 -2.80
N SER A 88 -16.74 -8.15 -3.77
CA SER A 88 -18.12 -8.57 -3.56
C SER A 88 -18.45 -9.77 -4.42
N GLY A 89 -19.24 -10.70 -3.87
CA GLY A 89 -19.69 -11.87 -4.59
C GLY A 89 -21.01 -12.37 -4.03
N GLY A 90 -22.05 -12.46 -4.87
CA GLY A 90 -23.35 -12.98 -4.46
C GLY A 90 -23.96 -12.25 -3.26
N VAL A 91 -23.89 -12.87 -2.08
CA VAL A 91 -24.48 -12.40 -0.81
C VAL A 91 -23.48 -11.80 0.18
N TRP A 92 -22.18 -11.74 -0.17
CA TRP A 92 -21.14 -11.23 0.72
C TRP A 92 -20.40 -10.01 0.13
N THR A 93 -19.86 -9.20 1.05
CA THR A 93 -18.91 -8.13 0.77
C THR A 93 -17.66 -8.33 1.63
N GLU A 94 -16.51 -8.03 1.07
CA GLU A 94 -15.23 -8.12 1.75
C GLU A 94 -14.50 -6.80 1.63
N THR A 95 -13.99 -6.33 2.75
CA THR A 95 -13.15 -5.15 2.85
C THR A 95 -11.75 -5.56 3.24
N GLN A 96 -10.76 -5.09 2.49
CA GLN A 96 -9.35 -5.27 2.82
C GLN A 96 -8.65 -3.92 2.90
N PHE A 97 -7.82 -3.78 3.92
CA PHE A 97 -7.05 -2.56 4.19
C PHE A 97 -5.61 -2.89 4.48
N TYR A 98 -4.70 -2.14 3.86
CA TYR A 98 -3.26 -2.23 4.06
C TYR A 98 -2.74 -0.87 4.51
N SER A 99 -2.02 -0.87 5.63
CA SER A 99 -1.19 0.25 6.07
C SER A 99 0.27 -0.15 5.97
N LEU A 100 0.97 0.47 5.03
CA LEU A 100 2.36 0.22 4.73
C LEU A 100 3.21 1.35 5.33
N SER A 101 4.25 1.00 6.06
CA SER A 101 5.21 1.94 6.63
C SER A 101 6.61 1.58 6.21
N ARG A 102 7.35 2.53 5.62
CA ARG A 102 8.71 2.26 5.17
C ARG A 102 9.66 2.12 6.36
N LYS A 103 10.38 1.01 6.41
CA LYS A 103 11.47 0.77 7.37
C LYS A 103 12.84 1.04 6.74
N SER A 104 12.99 0.69 5.46
CA SER A 104 14.15 0.98 4.62
C SER A 104 13.74 1.01 3.15
N ASP A 105 14.69 1.24 2.23
CA ASP A 105 14.41 1.22 0.79
C ASP A 105 13.96 -0.15 0.24
N SER A 106 14.24 -1.22 0.97
CA SER A 106 13.92 -2.59 0.60
C SER A 106 12.96 -3.28 1.58
N VAL A 107 12.46 -2.59 2.61
CA VAL A 107 11.58 -3.17 3.64
C VAL A 107 10.40 -2.27 3.97
N LEU A 108 9.19 -2.83 3.89
CA LEU A 108 7.96 -2.25 4.41
C LEU A 108 7.49 -3.03 5.64
N SER A 109 7.08 -2.31 6.68
CA SER A 109 6.20 -2.86 7.72
C SER A 109 4.76 -2.79 7.23
N VAL A 110 3.98 -3.82 7.50
CA VAL A 110 2.59 -3.90 7.07
C VAL A 110 1.68 -4.19 8.26
N PHE A 111 0.60 -3.42 8.33
CA PHE A 111 -0.59 -3.74 9.12
C PHE A 111 -1.74 -3.98 8.14
N PHE A 112 -2.36 -5.14 8.23
CA PHE A 112 -3.43 -5.60 7.35
C PHE A 112 -4.69 -5.84 8.17
N THR A 113 -5.84 -5.48 7.59
CA THR A 113 -7.16 -5.84 8.11
C THR A 113 -8.00 -6.43 6.99
N ARG A 114 -8.73 -7.50 7.30
CA ARG A 114 -9.81 -8.05 6.50
C ARG A 114 -11.09 -8.05 7.31
N HIS A 115 -12.19 -7.67 6.68
CA HIS A 115 -13.52 -7.75 7.24
C HIS A 115 -14.50 -8.26 6.17
N VAL A 116 -15.27 -9.28 6.49
CA VAL A 116 -16.27 -9.88 5.60
C VAL A 116 -17.64 -9.69 6.24
N SER A 117 -18.60 -9.22 5.45
CA SER A 117 -20.01 -9.19 5.81
C SER A 117 -20.79 -10.10 4.87
N ASN A 118 -21.70 -10.90 5.41
CA ASN A 118 -22.50 -11.85 4.66
C ASN A 118 -23.99 -11.67 4.97
N LYS A 119 -24.83 -11.64 3.94
CA LYS A 119 -26.28 -11.57 4.13
C LYS A 119 -26.83 -12.93 4.53
N GLU A 120 -27.48 -12.99 5.69
CA GLU A 120 -28.09 -14.20 6.22
C GLU A 120 -29.54 -13.92 6.65
N GLY A 121 -30.50 -14.55 5.97
CA GLY A 121 -31.92 -14.32 6.21
C GLY A 121 -32.31 -12.85 6.02
N SER A 122 -32.84 -12.24 7.08
CA SER A 122 -33.24 -10.83 7.12
C SER A 122 -32.13 -9.86 7.54
N GLY A 123 -30.93 -10.37 7.87
CA GLY A 123 -29.83 -9.56 8.44
C GLY A 123 -28.48 -9.84 7.79
N TYR A 124 -27.42 -9.44 8.49
CA TYR A 124 -26.03 -9.66 8.11
C TYR A 124 -25.25 -10.27 9.29
N THR A 125 -24.37 -11.21 8.98
CA THR A 125 -23.29 -11.66 9.86
C THR A 125 -21.98 -11.02 9.39
N ASP A 126 -20.99 -10.95 10.28
CA ASP A 126 -19.66 -10.48 9.93
C ASP A 126 -18.57 -11.25 10.68
N TRP A 127 -17.38 -11.19 10.11
CA TRP A 127 -16.15 -11.69 10.73
C TRP A 127 -14.94 -11.02 10.09
N GLY A 128 -13.79 -11.06 10.75
CA GLY A 128 -12.58 -10.45 10.22
C GLY A 128 -11.33 -10.89 10.96
N TYR A 129 -10.19 -10.38 10.52
CA TYR A 129 -8.93 -10.54 11.22
C TYR A 129 -7.95 -9.43 10.85
N THR A 130 -6.95 -9.27 11.70
CA THR A 130 -5.77 -8.45 11.49
C THR A 130 -4.56 -9.34 11.21
N ALA A 131 -3.58 -8.81 10.47
CA ALA A 131 -2.28 -9.43 10.32
C ALA A 131 -1.18 -8.36 10.28
N THR A 132 0.02 -8.70 10.75
CA THR A 132 1.18 -7.79 10.70
C THR A 132 2.42 -8.50 10.26
N GLY A 133 3.33 -7.78 9.60
CA GLY A 133 4.58 -8.39 9.13
C GLY A 133 5.46 -7.42 8.39
N ASN A 134 6.49 -7.95 7.74
CA ASN A 134 7.34 -7.17 6.85
C ASN A 134 7.24 -7.72 5.43
N MET A 135 7.31 -6.81 4.46
CA MET A 135 7.47 -7.14 3.05
C MET A 135 8.82 -6.64 2.56
N THR A 136 9.40 -7.39 1.63
CA THR A 136 10.68 -7.10 1.00
C THR A 136 10.49 -6.79 -0.47
N LYS A 137 11.23 -5.81 -0.95
CA LYS A 137 11.24 -5.43 -2.37
C LYS A 137 11.91 -6.54 -3.20
N GLN A 138 11.28 -6.93 -4.30
CA GLN A 138 11.85 -7.88 -5.27
C GLN A 138 12.60 -7.15 -6.39
#